data_AF-A0A2V4W159-F1
#
_entry.id   AF-A0A2V4W159-F1
#
_cell.length_a   1.000
_cell.length_b   1.000
_cell.length_c   1.000
_cell.angle_alpha   90.00
_cell.angle_beta   90.00
_cell.angle_gamma   90.00
#
_symmetry.space_group_name_H-M   'P 1'
#
loop_
_entity.id
_entity.type
_entity.pdbx_description
1 polymer ?
#
loop_
_entity_poly.entity_id
_entity_poly.type
_entity_poly.pdbx_seq_one_letter_code
_entity_poly.pdbx_strand_id
1 'polypeptide(L)'
;MSTEKTVVSNFDTWKKFLGDRVLQAEKMGMSEETINKLAYEIGDFLDEKVDPANHSNRALKELWDVGDADERRTIACLMVKLAKQNA
;
A
#
# COMPACT_ATOMS: atom_id res chain seq x y z
N MET A 1 22.75 5.66 15.60
CA MET A 1 21.30 5.92 15.50
C MET A 1 20.76 4.99 14.43
N SER A 2 19.86 4.10 14.81
CA SER A 2 19.48 2.91 14.06
C SER A 2 18.67 3.25 12.80
N THR A 3 19.03 2.63 11.69
CA THR A 3 18.47 2.72 10.33
C THR A 3 17.01 2.22 10.18
N GLU A 4 16.32 1.97 11.29
CA GLU A 4 14.97 1.38 11.32
C GLU A 4 13.84 2.40 11.09
N LYS A 5 14.12 3.71 11.05
CA LYS A 5 13.08 4.77 11.00
C LYS A 5 12.65 5.26 9.61
N THR A 6 13.29 4.85 8.52
CA THR A 6 13.15 5.60 7.25
C THR A 6 12.21 4.95 6.22
N VAL A 7 11.72 3.73 6.47
CA VAL A 7 10.92 2.99 5.48
C VAL A 7 9.42 3.31 5.55
N VAL A 8 8.95 3.82 6.70
CA VAL A 8 7.52 4.11 6.97
C VAL A 8 7.22 5.62 7.00
N SER A 9 8.24 6.48 7.05
CA SER A 9 8.08 7.93 7.14
C SER A 9 7.79 8.62 5.79
N ASN A 10 8.03 7.94 4.66
CA ASN A 10 7.90 8.52 3.32
C ASN A 10 6.97 7.68 2.44
N PHE A 11 5.91 8.33 1.94
CA PHE A 11 4.94 7.75 1.00
C PHE A 11 5.62 7.19 -0.26
N ASP A 12 6.70 7.82 -0.71
CA ASP A 12 7.48 7.32 -1.86
C ASP A 12 8.17 5.99 -1.58
N THR A 13 8.70 5.80 -0.36
CA THR A 13 9.31 4.53 0.04
C THR A 13 8.27 3.43 0.15
N TRP A 14 7.08 3.75 0.65
CA TRP A 14 5.96 2.83 0.69
C TRP A 14 5.50 2.42 -0.73
N LYS A 15 5.33 3.38 -1.65
CA LYS A 15 4.97 3.10 -3.06
C LYS A 15 6.00 2.18 -3.71
N LYS A 16 7.29 2.44 -3.50
CA LYS A 16 8.37 1.63 -4.06
C LYS A 16 8.35 0.20 -3.52
N PHE A 17 8.22 0.05 -2.19
CA PHE A 17 8.11 -1.25 -1.55
C PHE A 17 6.93 -2.07 -2.08
N LEU A 18 5.74 -1.46 -2.14
CA LEU A 18 4.55 -2.12 -2.68
C LEU A 18 4.73 -2.47 -4.17
N GLY A 19 5.31 -1.56 -4.94
CA GLY A 19 5.56 -1.73 -6.38
C GLY A 19 6.47 -2.92 -6.65
N ASP A 20 7.59 -3.03 -5.92
CA ASP A 20 8.53 -4.15 -6.02
C ASP A 20 7.85 -5.50 -5.70
N ARG A 21 6.99 -5.53 -4.67
CA ARG A 21 6.23 -6.74 -4.29
C ARG A 21 5.22 -7.14 -5.35
N VAL A 22 4.49 -6.17 -5.92
CA VAL A 22 3.54 -6.41 -7.01
C VAL A 22 4.26 -6.94 -8.25
N LEU A 23 5.36 -6.31 -8.67
CA LEU A 23 6.16 -6.77 -9.82
C LEU A 23 6.73 -8.17 -9.59
N GLN A 24 7.15 -8.48 -8.37
CA GLN A 24 7.62 -9.82 -8.01
C GLN A 24 6.48 -10.85 -8.11
N ALA A 25 5.30 -10.53 -7.59
CA ALA A 25 4.11 -11.39 -7.69
C ALA A 25 3.73 -11.68 -9.15
N GLU A 26 3.74 -10.67 -10.02
CA GLU A 26 3.47 -10.82 -11.46
C GLU A 26 4.50 -11.73 -12.14
N LYS A 27 5.79 -11.56 -11.83
CA LYS A 27 6.85 -12.41 -12.37
C LYS A 27 6.72 -13.88 -11.95
N MET A 28 6.11 -14.14 -10.79
CA MET A 28 5.82 -15.50 -10.32
C MET A 28 4.53 -16.07 -10.93
N GLY A 29 3.85 -15.33 -11.82
CA GLY A 29 2.62 -15.77 -12.48
C GLY A 29 1.38 -15.66 -11.60
N MET A 30 1.43 -14.88 -10.52
CA MET A 30 0.26 -14.65 -9.66
C MET A 30 -0.82 -13.89 -10.43
N SER A 31 -2.07 -14.29 -10.26
CA SER A 31 -3.20 -13.60 -10.90
C SER A 31 -3.41 -12.21 -10.30
N GLU A 32 -3.98 -11.31 -11.09
CA GLU A 32 -4.35 -9.96 -10.66
C GLU A 32 -5.30 -9.98 -9.45
N GLU A 33 -6.18 -10.98 -9.35
CA GLU A 33 -7.03 -11.19 -8.17
C GLU A 33 -6.21 -11.46 -6.90
N THR A 34 -5.12 -12.23 -7.01
CA THR A 34 -4.25 -12.55 -5.87
C THR A 34 -3.42 -11.33 -5.45
N ILE A 35 -3.00 -10.52 -6.43
CA ILE A 35 -2.33 -9.25 -6.18
C ILE A 35 -3.28 -8.26 -5.47
N ASN A 36 -4.55 -8.23 -5.86
CA ASN A 36 -5.55 -7.39 -5.21
C ASN A 36 -5.86 -7.86 -3.78
N LYS A 37 -5.83 -9.18 -3.49
CA LYS A 37 -5.93 -9.70 -2.12
C LYS A 37 -4.73 -9.27 -1.28
N LEU A 38 -3.52 -9.40 -1.82
CA LEU A 38 -2.29 -8.93 -1.16
C LEU A 38 -2.35 -7.42 -0.87
N ALA A 39 -2.92 -6.63 -1.79
CA ALA A 39 -3.11 -5.20 -1.59
C ALA A 39 -4.13 -4.88 -0.49
N TYR A 40 -5.16 -5.71 -0.33
CA TYR A 40 -6.13 -5.59 0.76
C TYR A 40 -5.48 -5.88 2.12
N GLU A 41 -4.64 -6.92 2.21
CA GLU A 41 -3.81 -7.20 3.39
C GLU A 41 -2.80 -6.08 3.68
N ILE A 42 -2.36 -5.35 2.65
CA ILE A 42 -1.52 -4.15 2.79
C ILE A 42 -2.36 -2.92 3.20
N GLY A 43 -3.67 -2.94 2.98
CA GLY A 43 -4.61 -1.99 3.59
C GLY A 43 -4.62 -2.12 5.11
N ASP A 44 -4.60 -3.35 5.64
CA ASP A 44 -4.45 -3.59 7.09
C ASP A 44 -3.07 -3.10 7.60
N PHE A 45 -2.04 -3.10 6.74
CA PHE A 45 -0.74 -2.50 7.08
C PHE A 45 -0.82 -0.97 7.28
N LEU A 46 -1.79 -0.28 6.64
CA LEU A 46 -2.06 1.13 6.92
C LEU A 46 -2.66 1.33 8.32
N ASP A 47 -3.38 0.33 8.83
CA ASP A 47 -4.02 0.36 10.14
C ASP A 47 -3.02 0.12 11.28
N GLU A 48 -2.04 -0.76 11.08
CA GLU A 48 -1.09 -1.15 12.15
C GLU A 48 0.20 -0.31 12.23
N LYS A 49 0.61 0.38 11.16
CA LYS A 49 2.00 0.90 11.05
C LYS A 49 2.15 2.36 10.63
N VAL A 50 1.10 3.06 10.21
CA VAL A 50 1.27 4.43 9.70
C VAL A 50 1.52 5.40 10.86
N ASP A 51 2.76 5.90 10.93
CA ASP A 51 3.09 7.02 11.81
C ASP A 51 2.31 8.27 11.34
N PRO A 52 1.52 8.93 12.22
CA PRO A 52 0.74 10.11 11.90
C PRO A 52 1.54 11.30 11.36
N ALA A 53 2.88 11.25 11.33
CA ALA A 53 3.76 12.28 10.79
C ALA A 53 3.66 12.49 9.25
N ASN A 54 3.09 11.54 8.48
CA ASN A 54 2.95 11.70 7.02
C ASN A 54 1.49 12.02 6.61
N HIS A 55 1.26 13.23 6.10
CA HIS A 55 -0.06 13.70 5.67
C HIS A 55 -0.70 12.85 4.56
N SER A 56 0.07 12.30 3.62
CA SER A 56 -0.46 11.47 2.53
C SER A 56 -0.97 10.11 3.04
N ASN A 57 -0.21 9.47 3.92
CA ASN A 57 -0.63 8.20 4.51
C ASN A 57 -1.85 8.40 5.42
N ARG A 58 -1.90 9.51 6.15
CA ARG A 58 -3.07 9.88 6.97
C ARG A 58 -4.32 10.07 6.12
N ALA A 59 -4.23 10.83 5.01
CA ALA A 59 -5.37 11.03 4.12
C ALA A 59 -5.88 9.70 3.54
N LEU A 60 -4.96 8.79 3.18
CA LEU A 60 -5.32 7.46 2.70
C LEU A 60 -6.04 6.63 3.78
N LYS A 61 -5.59 6.72 5.04
CA LYS A 61 -6.23 6.06 6.19
C LYS A 61 -7.63 6.61 6.47
N GLU A 62 -7.79 7.93 6.45
CA GLU A 62 -9.09 8.57 6.65
C GLU A 62 -10.09 8.15 5.57
N LEU A 63 -9.67 8.05 4.30
CA LEU A 63 -10.49 7.53 3.20
C LEU A 63 -10.82 6.03 3.37
N TRP A 64 -9.85 5.23 3.82
CA TRP A 64 -10.04 3.80 4.07
C TRP A 64 -11.06 3.56 5.20
N ASP A 65 -11.00 4.34 6.27
CA ASP A 65 -11.83 4.17 7.46
C ASP A 65 -13.31 4.48 7.21
N VAL A 66 -13.60 5.49 6.38
CA VAL A 66 -14.97 5.84 6.00
C VAL A 66 -15.53 4.96 4.88
N GLY A 67 -14.66 4.26 4.15
CA GLY A 67 -15.05 3.44 3.02
C GLY A 67 -15.67 2.10 3.42
N ASP A 68 -16.61 1.61 2.63
CA ASP A 68 -17.14 0.25 2.72
C ASP A 68 -16.20 -0.80 2.06
N ALA A 69 -16.64 -2.06 2.01
CA ALA A 69 -15.81 -3.14 1.48
C ALA A 69 -15.40 -2.95 0.00
N ASP A 70 -16.31 -2.44 -0.83
CA ASP A 70 -16.09 -2.23 -2.26
C ASP A 70 -15.24 -0.99 -2.53
N GLU A 71 -15.44 0.06 -1.73
CA GLU A 71 -14.63 1.28 -1.76
C GLU A 71 -13.18 1.01 -1.32
N ARG A 72 -12.99 0.27 -0.22
CA ARG A 72 -11.65 -0.19 0.23
C ARG A 72 -10.97 -1.05 -0.83
N ARG A 73 -11.71 -1.94 -1.49
CA ARG A 73 -11.18 -2.73 -2.61
C ARG A 73 -10.71 -1.82 -3.75
N THR A 74 -11.48 -0.79 -4.07
CA THR A 74 -11.13 0.19 -5.10
C THR A 74 -9.86 0.96 -4.72
N ILE A 75 -9.75 1.42 -3.48
CA ILE A 75 -8.55 2.10 -2.96
C ILE A 75 -7.32 1.19 -3.08
N ALA A 76 -7.42 -0.08 -2.65
CA ALA A 76 -6.33 -1.05 -2.76
C ALA A 76 -5.88 -1.28 -4.22
N CYS A 77 -6.82 -1.42 -5.16
CA CYS A 77 -6.52 -1.54 -6.59
C CYS A 77 -5.77 -0.31 -7.13
N LEU A 78 -6.20 0.90 -6.75
CA LEU A 78 -5.55 2.14 -7.18
C LEU A 78 -4.14 2.27 -6.58
N MET A 79 -3.96 1.86 -5.33
CA MET A 79 -2.67 1.81 -4.65
C MET A 79 -1.67 0.89 -5.36
N VAL A 80 -2.11 -0.30 -5.79
CA VAL A 80 -1.29 -1.22 -6.59
C VAL A 80 -0.85 -0.57 -7.90
N LYS A 81 -1.79 0.04 -8.63
CA LYS A 81 -1.50 0.73 -9.89
C LYS A 81 -0.52 1.89 -9.69
N LEU A 82 -0.73 2.69 -8.65
CA LEU A 82 0.14 3.80 -8.28
C LEU A 82 1.55 3.29 -7.94
N ALA A 83 1.64 2.25 -7.13
CA ALA A 83 2.91 1.64 -6.73
C ALA A 83 3.67 1.08 -7.94
N LYS A 84 3.00 0.38 -8.88
CA LYS A 84 3.63 -0.07 -10.14
C LYS A 84 4.20 1.07 -10.98
N GLN A 85 3.52 2.23 -11.02
CA GLN A 85 4.04 3.40 -11.75
C GLN A 85 5.27 4.04 -11.09
N ASN A 86 5.54 3.71 -9.82
CA ASN A 86 6.61 4.29 -9.01
C ASN A 86 7.65 3.24 -8.58
N ALA A 87 7.66 2.06 -9.22
CA ALA A 87 8.60 0.97 -8.96
C ALA A 87 9.96 1.22 -9.64
#